data_AF-A0AAQ3U6B7-F1
#
_entry.id   AF-A0AAQ3U6B7-F1
#
_cell.length_a   1.000
_cell.length_b   1.000
_cell.length_c   1.000
_cell.angle_alpha   90.00
_cell.angle_beta   90.00
_cell.angle_gamma   90.00
#
_symmetry.space_group_name_H-M   'P 1'
#
loop_
_entity.id
_entity.type
_entity.pdbx_description
1 polymer ?
#
loop_
_entity_poly.entity_id
_entity_poly.type
_entity_poly.pdbx_seq_one_letter_code
_entity_poly.pdbx_strand_id
1 'polypeptide(L)'
;MLVPYNLPPWICMKQTSLLLSMTIPGPNSPGNDVDVYLQPLIDELLELLGGVTTFDASSQEYFPLRATLLWTINDFPALAYLYGWSTGGKYACPSCGGATKSFYLKKGKKMCYMGHRRWLPHNHIYRRLKRQFDGNAETELAPVTMSCTFVLRMLVGRVFVLGKKRCIAKKNKRKGKNKKSQDASNRDEINQNGKRRRGKKKPEDWLKKKSIFFMLPYWEHNRLRHNLDVMHIEKNVCENFIATLLDIFSKTKDDLNAFGGTWNSTRSSSSDDEGKKTLPAAPFTMSREKKEILCSVIQKIRTPDGYASNISRCVNMNDCALTGLKSHDNHMIFFLWHSDPPSKDVMKIVIGIANFFKKLCSKQIDVLELDKLQESIVMTLCDMERNFLPSFFTVSVHLMVHLVEEVKLGGPIQYRWMYPMERFFVRLKALVKNRAHPEGSIAEGYCMEECMTFCSRFVEGNTRFTRPARNPEPLDKIKEMFLFDSAGEPIGKATAVTQFDNQLLAQAHRYVLRHCDELDDSRKEFVDMEKTKFPPSADLTPSSIEKLINDRFPD
;
A
#
# COMPACT_ATOMS: atom_id res chain seq x y z
N MET A 1 -14.75 3.51 10.84
CA MET A 1 -13.74 3.25 11.88
C MET A 1 -12.93 4.50 12.07
N LEU A 2 -12.71 4.90 13.32
CA LEU A 2 -11.99 6.09 13.73
C LEU A 2 -10.83 5.69 14.63
N VAL A 3 -9.77 6.49 14.61
CA VAL A 3 -8.56 6.28 15.42
C VAL A 3 -8.21 7.58 16.12
N PRO A 4 -8.18 7.61 17.46
CA PRO A 4 -7.66 8.73 18.21
C PRO A 4 -6.14 8.85 18.00
N TYR A 5 -5.73 9.83 17.20
CA TYR A 5 -4.33 9.99 16.80
C TYR A 5 -3.47 10.73 17.84
N ASN A 6 -4.10 11.36 18.84
CA ASN A 6 -3.45 12.05 19.94
C ASN A 6 -3.01 11.12 21.09
N LEU A 7 -3.21 9.81 20.95
CA LEU A 7 -2.73 8.83 21.92
C LEU A 7 -1.25 8.50 21.68
N PRO A 8 -0.51 8.08 22.71
CA PRO A 8 0.88 7.68 22.55
C PRO A 8 1.07 6.59 21.48
N PRO A 9 2.22 6.58 20.77
CA PRO A 9 2.58 5.59 19.76
C PRO A 9 2.26 4.13 20.06
N TRP A 10 2.49 3.69 21.30
CA TRP A 10 2.30 2.30 21.71
C TRP A 10 0.82 1.93 21.95
N ILE A 11 -0.09 2.91 21.94
CA ILE A 11 -1.52 2.75 22.21
C ILE A 11 -2.36 3.04 20.96
N CYS A 12 -2.07 4.12 20.21
CA CYS A 12 -2.98 4.66 19.18
C CYS A 12 -3.47 3.64 18.13
N MET A 13 -2.63 2.69 17.70
CA MET A 13 -2.98 1.65 16.72
C MET A 13 -3.34 0.30 17.35
N LYS A 14 -3.48 0.24 18.68
CA LYS A 14 -3.96 -0.97 19.38
C LYS A 14 -5.45 -1.11 19.18
N GLN A 15 -5.90 -2.36 19.17
CA GLN A 15 -7.31 -2.67 18.97
C GLN A 15 -8.24 -1.95 19.95
N THR A 16 -7.82 -1.78 21.20
CA THR A 16 -8.58 -1.10 22.26
C THR A 16 -8.82 0.39 21.98
N SER A 17 -8.07 0.97 21.04
CA SER A 17 -8.19 2.38 20.65
C SER A 17 -8.91 2.56 19.31
N LEU A 18 -9.28 1.47 18.62
CA LEU A 18 -10.02 1.53 17.36
C LEU A 18 -11.52 1.63 17.62
N LEU A 19 -12.15 2.65 17.06
CA LEU A 19 -13.58 2.91 17.26
C LEU A 19 -14.36 2.55 16.00
N LEU A 20 -15.31 1.61 16.09
CA LEU A 20 -16.25 1.34 15.01
C LEU A 20 -17.36 2.39 15.03
N SER A 21 -17.22 3.44 14.22
CA SER A 21 -18.19 4.53 14.15
C SER A 21 -19.50 4.18 13.43
N MET A 22 -19.43 3.33 12.40
CA MET A 22 -20.62 2.96 11.61
C MET A 22 -20.43 1.66 10.85
N THR A 23 -21.55 1.04 10.55
CA THR A 23 -21.74 -0.10 9.65
C THR A 23 -22.76 0.31 8.59
N ILE A 24 -22.45 0.01 7.32
CA ILE A 24 -23.38 0.28 6.23
C ILE A 24 -23.98 -1.06 5.81
N PRO A 25 -25.24 -1.35 6.17
CA PRO A 25 -25.87 -2.62 5.83
C PRO A 25 -26.26 -2.66 4.35
N GLY A 26 -26.12 -3.83 3.74
CA GLY A 26 -26.64 -4.09 2.40
C GLY A 26 -25.78 -5.06 1.59
N PRO A 27 -26.36 -5.74 0.60
CA PRO A 27 -25.63 -6.65 -0.28
C PRO A 27 -24.72 -5.92 -1.28
N ASN A 28 -24.91 -4.60 -1.47
CA ASN A 28 -24.26 -3.80 -2.50
C ASN A 28 -23.46 -2.66 -1.86
N SER A 29 -22.38 -2.24 -2.52
CA SER A 29 -21.64 -1.04 -2.14
C SER A 29 -22.55 0.20 -2.15
N PRO A 30 -22.42 1.11 -1.15
CA PRO A 30 -23.25 2.31 -1.05
C PRO A 30 -23.03 3.27 -2.22
N GLY A 31 -21.92 3.18 -2.93
CA GLY A 31 -21.63 4.08 -4.05
C GLY A 31 -21.65 5.55 -3.61
N ASN A 32 -22.43 6.38 -4.31
CA ASN A 32 -22.62 7.79 -3.94
C ASN A 32 -23.51 7.98 -2.70
N ASP A 33 -24.26 6.96 -2.28
CA ASP A 33 -25.11 7.03 -1.08
C ASP A 33 -24.25 7.04 0.20
N VAL A 34 -22.94 6.77 0.12
CA VAL A 34 -22.00 6.80 1.26
C VAL A 34 -22.02 8.12 2.02
N ASP A 35 -22.23 9.24 1.33
CA ASP A 35 -22.30 10.55 1.98
C ASP A 35 -23.50 10.65 2.92
N VAL A 36 -24.63 10.03 2.57
CA VAL A 36 -25.84 10.02 3.42
C VAL A 36 -25.54 9.30 4.74
N TYR A 37 -24.84 8.17 4.68
CA TYR A 37 -24.43 7.45 5.87
C TYR A 37 -23.40 8.22 6.71
N LEU A 38 -22.58 9.07 6.09
CA LEU A 38 -21.59 9.89 6.78
C LEU A 38 -22.15 11.17 7.42
N GLN A 39 -23.40 11.56 7.15
CA GLN A 39 -24.00 12.78 7.72
C GLN A 39 -23.94 12.84 9.24
N PRO A 40 -24.36 11.80 10.00
CA PRO A 40 -24.30 11.85 11.46
C PRO A 40 -22.88 12.05 11.99
N LEU A 41 -21.88 11.42 11.36
CA LEU A 41 -20.47 11.61 11.72
C LEU A 41 -20.01 13.06 11.49
N ILE A 42 -20.45 13.69 10.41
CA ILE A 42 -20.11 15.08 10.12
C ILE A 42 -20.76 16.02 11.12
N ASP A 43 -22.02 15.77 11.48
CA ASP A 43 -22.74 16.58 12.47
C ASP A 43 -22.07 16.49 13.85
N GLU A 44 -21.70 15.28 14.30
CA GLU A 44 -20.94 15.09 15.54
C GLU A 44 -19.55 15.76 15.49
N LEU A 45 -18.85 15.70 14.36
CA LEU A 45 -17.55 16.38 14.20
C LEU A 45 -17.67 17.91 14.23
N LEU A 46 -18.78 18.47 13.76
CA LEU A 46 -19.05 19.91 13.84
C LEU A 46 -19.36 20.34 15.28
N GLU A 47 -20.10 19.53 16.02
CA GLU A 47 -20.36 19.75 17.45
C GLU A 47 -19.06 19.69 18.26
N LEU A 48 -18.26 18.64 18.05
CA LEU A 48 -16.94 18.47 18.68
C LEU A 48 -15.96 19.59 18.31
N LEU A 49 -16.08 20.20 17.12
CA LEU A 49 -15.26 21.35 16.75
C LEU A 49 -15.57 22.59 17.62
N GLY A 50 -16.84 22.80 17.97
CA GLY A 50 -17.28 23.84 18.90
C GLY A 50 -16.83 23.59 20.35
N GLY A 51 -16.74 22.31 20.71
CA GLY A 51 -16.33 21.84 22.03
C GLY A 51 -17.51 21.32 22.82
N VAL A 52 -17.39 20.09 23.30
CA VAL A 52 -18.43 19.42 24.11
C VAL A 52 -17.94 19.25 25.53
N THR A 53 -18.75 19.68 26.50
CA THR A 53 -18.42 19.54 27.92
C THR A 53 -18.31 18.06 28.26
N THR A 54 -17.11 17.62 28.63
CA THR A 54 -16.79 16.22 28.89
C THR A 54 -16.14 16.10 30.26
N PHE A 55 -16.51 15.08 31.02
CA PHE A 55 -15.92 14.78 32.31
C PHE A 55 -14.69 13.87 32.13
N ASP A 56 -13.54 14.30 32.65
CA ASP A 56 -12.34 13.45 32.73
C ASP A 56 -12.32 12.70 34.06
N ALA A 57 -12.44 11.38 34.00
CA ALA A 57 -12.40 10.52 35.18
C ALA A 57 -11.04 10.51 35.89
N SER A 58 -9.94 10.85 35.21
CA SER A 58 -8.60 10.88 35.83
C SER A 58 -8.37 12.13 36.66
N SER A 59 -8.69 13.30 36.12
CA SER A 59 -8.56 14.58 36.83
C SER A 59 -9.78 14.91 37.69
N GLN A 60 -10.92 14.23 37.49
CA GLN A 60 -12.21 14.54 38.12
C GLN A 60 -12.73 15.96 37.76
N GLU A 61 -12.35 16.47 36.60
CA GLU A 61 -12.72 17.81 36.13
C GLU A 61 -13.49 17.77 34.80
N TYR A 62 -14.29 18.82 34.55
CA TYR A 62 -14.91 19.04 33.26
C TYR A 62 -13.99 19.84 32.35
N PHE A 63 -13.85 19.40 31.10
CA PHE A 63 -13.10 20.13 30.09
C PHE A 63 -13.88 20.18 28.76
N PRO A 64 -13.64 21.21 27.93
CA PRO A 64 -14.22 21.27 26.59
C PRO A 64 -13.47 20.32 25.66
N LEU A 65 -14.01 19.13 25.41
CA LEU A 65 -13.44 18.18 24.47
C LEU A 65 -13.64 18.69 23.04
N ARG A 66 -12.55 18.76 22.28
CA ARG A 66 -12.57 19.08 20.86
C ARG A 66 -11.95 17.98 20.03
N ALA A 67 -12.52 17.75 18.84
CA ALA A 67 -11.99 16.78 17.89
C ALA A 67 -12.01 17.31 16.46
N THR A 68 -11.02 16.89 15.68
CA THR A 68 -10.91 17.21 14.25
C THR A 68 -10.50 15.97 13.47
N LEU A 69 -11.11 15.76 12.31
CA LEU A 69 -10.71 14.71 11.38
C LEU A 69 -9.46 15.15 10.61
N LEU A 70 -8.33 14.49 10.85
CA LEU A 70 -7.07 14.82 10.17
C LEU A 70 -7.11 14.40 8.70
N TRP A 71 -7.39 13.12 8.47
CA TRP A 71 -7.38 12.51 7.14
C TRP A 71 -8.18 11.20 7.13
N THR A 72 -8.38 10.67 5.94
CA THR A 72 -8.95 9.33 5.72
C THR A 72 -7.88 8.39 5.15
N ILE A 73 -8.04 7.08 5.37
CA ILE A 73 -7.22 6.03 4.74
C ILE A 73 -8.21 5.08 4.09
N ASN A 74 -8.11 4.94 2.76
CA ASN A 74 -9.06 4.16 2.00
C ASN A 74 -8.31 3.38 0.93
N ASP A 75 -8.87 2.24 0.53
CA ASP A 75 -8.39 1.58 -0.67
C ASP A 75 -8.57 2.51 -1.89
N PHE A 76 -7.76 2.28 -2.93
CA PHE A 76 -7.76 3.16 -4.09
C PHE A 76 -9.15 3.29 -4.75
N PRO A 77 -9.95 2.21 -4.91
CA PRO A 77 -11.32 2.30 -5.41
C PRO A 77 -12.27 3.16 -4.56
N ALA A 78 -12.16 3.16 -3.23
CA ALA A 78 -13.03 3.95 -2.36
C ALA A 78 -12.89 5.47 -2.54
N LEU A 79 -11.77 5.95 -3.10
CA LEU A 79 -11.63 7.36 -3.48
C LEU A 79 -12.71 7.81 -4.47
N ALA A 80 -13.19 6.91 -5.34
CA ALA A 80 -14.31 7.21 -6.23
C ALA A 80 -15.61 7.45 -5.44
N TYR A 81 -15.85 6.64 -4.41
CA TYR A 81 -17.06 6.74 -3.62
C TYR A 81 -17.03 7.90 -2.65
N LEU A 82 -15.90 8.20 -1.99
CA LEU A 82 -15.81 9.24 -0.96
C LEU A 82 -15.54 10.64 -1.51
N TYR A 83 -14.77 10.73 -2.60
CA TYR A 83 -14.33 12.01 -3.17
C TYR A 83 -14.83 12.24 -4.59
N GLY A 84 -15.54 11.28 -5.19
CA GLY A 84 -15.96 11.37 -6.60
C GLY A 84 -14.78 11.34 -7.56
N TRP A 85 -13.62 10.90 -7.08
CA TRP A 85 -12.38 10.89 -7.84
C TRP A 85 -12.42 9.79 -8.90
N SER A 86 -11.85 10.03 -10.08
CA SER A 86 -11.72 8.96 -11.06
C SER A 86 -10.61 8.01 -10.58
N THR A 87 -10.92 6.75 -10.26
CA THR A 87 -9.93 5.75 -9.81
C THR A 87 -9.33 4.94 -10.97
N GLY A 88 -9.58 5.38 -12.19
CA GLY A 88 -9.04 4.83 -13.42
C GLY A 88 -9.14 5.83 -14.56
N GLY A 89 -8.64 5.47 -15.74
CA GLY A 89 -8.62 6.39 -16.87
C GLY A 89 -7.47 7.40 -16.81
N LYS A 90 -7.61 8.53 -17.50
CA LYS A 90 -6.51 9.48 -17.69
C LYS A 90 -6.06 10.19 -16.41
N TYR A 91 -6.97 10.37 -15.45
CA TYR A 91 -6.82 11.24 -14.28
C TYR A 91 -6.87 10.47 -12.97
N ALA A 92 -6.33 9.25 -12.96
CA ALA A 92 -6.47 8.37 -11.80
C ALA A 92 -5.72 8.86 -10.56
N CYS A 93 -4.56 9.49 -10.74
CA CYS A 93 -3.74 9.96 -9.63
C CYS A 93 -4.38 11.19 -8.95
N PRO A 94 -4.72 11.10 -7.65
CA PRO A 94 -5.32 12.23 -6.93
C PRO A 94 -4.34 13.37 -6.67
N SER A 95 -3.04 13.06 -6.56
CA SER A 95 -1.99 14.05 -6.35
C SER A 95 -1.70 14.84 -7.62
N CYS A 96 -1.55 14.16 -8.77
CA CYS A 96 -1.27 14.80 -10.06
C CYS A 96 -2.52 15.43 -10.71
N GLY A 97 -3.72 14.92 -10.43
CA GLY A 97 -4.96 15.46 -10.96
C GLY A 97 -5.00 15.52 -12.48
N GLY A 98 -5.34 16.70 -13.01
CA GLY A 98 -5.37 16.97 -14.45
C GLY A 98 -4.00 16.85 -15.14
N ALA A 99 -2.92 17.01 -14.40
CA ALA A 99 -1.54 16.92 -14.89
C ALA A 99 -0.99 15.47 -14.88
N THR A 100 -1.82 14.47 -14.56
CA THR A 100 -1.45 13.05 -14.62
C THR A 100 -1.05 12.69 -16.05
N LYS A 101 0.22 12.30 -16.24
CA LYS A 101 0.74 11.83 -17.53
C LYS A 101 0.39 10.35 -17.67
N SER A 102 -0.58 10.07 -18.54
CA SER A 102 -1.06 8.71 -18.78
C SER A 102 -1.47 8.52 -20.23
N PHE A 103 -1.41 7.27 -20.69
CA PHE A 103 -1.85 6.89 -22.03
C PHE A 103 -2.55 5.55 -22.02
N TYR A 104 -3.41 5.34 -23.02
CA TYR A 104 -4.19 4.12 -23.16
C TYR A 104 -3.50 3.17 -24.14
N LEU A 105 -3.12 2.00 -23.65
CA LEU A 105 -2.57 0.93 -24.46
C LEU A 105 -3.72 0.22 -25.19
N LYS A 106 -3.92 0.54 -26.47
CA LYS A 106 -5.09 0.08 -27.26
C LYS A 106 -5.25 -1.44 -27.28
N LYS A 107 -4.16 -2.17 -27.51
CA LYS A 107 -4.16 -3.64 -27.60
C LYS A 107 -4.36 -4.29 -26.22
N GLY A 108 -3.65 -3.81 -25.20
CA GLY A 108 -3.80 -4.28 -23.81
C GLY A 108 -5.06 -3.80 -23.08
N LYS A 109 -5.82 -2.86 -23.67
CA LYS A 109 -7.02 -2.22 -23.11
C LYS A 109 -6.83 -1.63 -21.70
N LYS A 110 -5.62 -1.15 -21.39
CA LYS A 110 -5.22 -0.67 -20.05
C LYS A 110 -4.67 0.76 -20.12
N MET A 111 -4.83 1.50 -19.03
CA MET A 111 -4.16 2.80 -18.85
C MET A 111 -2.80 2.58 -18.19
N CYS A 112 -1.79 3.28 -18.71
CA CYS A 112 -0.41 3.27 -18.23
C CYS A 112 -0.02 4.67 -17.75
N TYR A 113 0.75 4.74 -16.66
CA TYR A 113 1.12 5.98 -15.96
C TYR A 113 2.65 6.12 -15.91
N MET A 114 3.21 6.76 -16.93
CA MET A 114 4.66 6.98 -17.09
C MET A 114 4.96 8.48 -17.04
N GLY A 115 6.20 8.87 -17.39
CA GLY A 115 6.65 10.26 -17.39
C GLY A 115 7.27 10.68 -16.07
N HIS A 116 7.86 9.73 -15.32
CA HIS A 116 8.52 10.02 -14.04
C HIS A 116 9.76 10.91 -14.20
N ARG A 117 10.30 11.04 -15.43
CA ARG A 117 11.35 12.01 -15.78
C ARG A 117 11.01 13.46 -15.41
N ARG A 118 9.72 13.79 -15.28
CA ARG A 118 9.24 15.12 -14.86
C ARG A 118 9.67 15.50 -13.44
N TRP A 119 9.99 14.53 -12.59
CA TRP A 119 10.48 14.75 -11.22
C TRP A 119 12.01 14.87 -11.12
N LEU A 120 12.75 14.66 -12.22
CA LEU A 120 14.20 14.85 -12.24
C LEU A 120 14.56 16.34 -12.36
N PRO A 121 15.76 16.77 -11.93
CA PRO A 121 16.27 18.11 -12.23
C PRO A 121 16.22 18.46 -13.72
N HIS A 122 16.02 19.73 -14.06
CA HIS A 122 15.83 20.15 -15.47
C HIS A 122 17.04 19.83 -16.37
N ASN A 123 18.25 19.90 -15.81
CA ASN A 123 19.50 19.59 -16.47
C ASN A 123 19.85 18.08 -16.50
N HIS A 124 19.03 17.21 -15.91
CA HIS A 124 19.33 15.79 -15.80
C HIS A 124 19.35 15.10 -17.19
N ILE A 125 20.36 14.26 -17.44
CA ILE A 125 20.63 13.65 -18.75
C ILE A 125 19.42 12.84 -19.26
N TYR A 126 18.73 12.11 -18.38
CA TYR A 126 17.57 11.28 -18.76
C TYR A 126 16.43 12.07 -19.42
N ARG A 127 16.28 13.37 -19.10
CA ARG A 127 15.29 14.22 -19.76
C ARG A 127 15.53 14.36 -21.26
N ARG A 128 16.79 14.22 -21.72
CA ARG A 128 17.18 14.34 -23.14
C ARG A 128 17.21 13.00 -23.88
N LEU A 129 17.21 11.86 -23.17
CA LEU A 129 17.37 10.52 -23.75
C LEU A 129 16.08 9.99 -24.42
N LYS A 130 15.75 10.51 -25.61
CA LYS A 130 14.53 10.13 -26.35
C LYS A 130 14.39 8.63 -26.60
N ARG A 131 15.46 7.99 -27.10
CA ARG A 131 15.45 6.59 -27.56
C ARG A 131 15.37 5.54 -26.46
N GLN A 132 15.63 5.92 -25.20
CA GLN A 132 15.57 5.01 -24.06
C GLN A 132 14.28 5.16 -23.25
N PHE A 133 13.42 6.11 -23.62
CA PHE A 133 12.14 6.40 -22.99
C PHE A 133 11.09 6.59 -24.10
N ASP A 134 9.98 7.28 -23.85
CA ASP A 134 8.83 7.48 -24.74
C ASP A 134 9.05 8.10 -26.15
N GLY A 135 10.29 8.20 -26.64
CA GLY A 135 10.63 8.81 -27.92
C GLY A 135 10.75 10.34 -27.86
N ASN A 136 10.42 10.97 -26.72
CA ASN A 136 10.37 12.41 -26.56
C ASN A 136 11.38 12.91 -25.52
N ALA A 137 11.79 14.17 -25.68
CA ALA A 137 12.55 14.87 -24.65
C ALA A 137 11.57 15.40 -23.60
N GLU A 138 11.90 15.25 -22.32
CA GLU A 138 11.06 15.67 -21.21
C GLU A 138 11.39 17.11 -20.78
N THR A 139 10.52 18.03 -21.17
CA THR A 139 10.63 19.47 -20.83
C THR A 139 9.66 19.89 -19.75
N GLU A 140 8.66 19.07 -19.43
CA GLU A 140 7.63 19.42 -18.46
C GLU A 140 8.18 19.34 -17.03
N LEU A 141 7.60 20.19 -16.16
CA LEU A 141 7.86 20.16 -14.72
C LEU A 141 7.02 19.08 -14.04
N ALA A 142 7.45 18.65 -12.86
CA ALA A 142 6.67 17.78 -11.99
C ALA A 142 5.28 18.42 -11.73
N PRO A 143 4.19 17.64 -11.76
CA PRO A 143 2.87 18.10 -11.35
C PRO A 143 2.91 18.72 -9.95
N VAL A 144 2.29 19.89 -9.80
CA VAL A 144 2.01 20.45 -8.48
C VAL A 144 0.88 19.65 -7.86
N THR A 145 1.07 19.16 -6.63
CA THR A 145 0.04 18.44 -5.88
C THR A 145 -1.19 19.32 -5.72
N MET A 146 -2.37 18.81 -6.07
CA MET A 146 -3.59 19.61 -6.04
C MET A 146 -4.02 19.99 -4.62
N SER A 147 -4.09 21.30 -4.35
CA SER A 147 -4.62 21.82 -3.09
C SER A 147 -6.13 21.59 -3.00
N CYS A 148 -6.66 21.52 -1.78
CA CYS A 148 -8.09 21.32 -1.60
C CYS A 148 -8.89 22.52 -2.06
N THR A 149 -8.38 23.73 -1.80
CA THR A 149 -8.97 24.97 -2.30
C THR A 149 -9.13 24.94 -3.83
N PHE A 150 -8.13 24.41 -4.55
CA PHE A 150 -8.23 24.25 -6.00
C PHE A 150 -9.32 23.23 -6.37
N VAL A 151 -9.37 22.08 -5.71
CA VAL A 151 -10.42 21.07 -5.91
C VAL A 151 -11.82 21.64 -5.62
N LEU A 152 -11.98 22.39 -4.53
CA LEU A 152 -13.25 23.01 -4.17
C LEU A 152 -13.67 24.04 -5.20
N ARG A 153 -12.74 24.90 -5.68
CA ARG A 153 -12.99 25.86 -6.76
C ARG A 153 -13.47 25.17 -8.04
N MET A 154 -12.90 24.02 -8.41
CA MET A 154 -13.37 23.23 -9.56
C MET A 154 -14.80 22.68 -9.39
N LEU A 155 -15.27 22.56 -8.14
CA LEU A 155 -16.61 22.07 -7.82
C LEU A 155 -17.64 23.20 -7.68
N VAL A 156 -17.22 24.47 -7.61
CA VAL A 156 -18.11 25.63 -7.50
C VAL A 156 -19.02 25.71 -8.73
N GLY A 157 -20.30 26.02 -8.52
CA GLY A 157 -21.31 26.11 -9.58
C GLY A 157 -21.92 24.77 -10.01
N ARG A 158 -21.46 23.64 -9.44
CA ARG A 158 -22.06 22.32 -9.68
C ARG A 158 -23.03 21.96 -8.56
N VAL A 159 -24.25 21.58 -8.93
CA VAL A 159 -25.25 21.10 -7.97
C VAL A 159 -25.02 19.61 -7.72
N PHE A 160 -24.57 19.29 -6.51
CA PHE A 160 -24.49 17.92 -6.02
C PHE A 160 -25.59 17.70 -4.99
N VAL A 161 -26.44 16.71 -5.24
CA VAL A 161 -27.44 16.26 -4.27
C VAL A 161 -26.89 15.00 -3.62
N LEU A 162 -26.91 14.94 -2.28
CA LEU A 162 -26.51 13.76 -1.53
C LEU A 162 -27.53 12.63 -1.77
N GLY A 163 -27.02 11.43 -2.03
CA GLY A 163 -27.83 10.25 -2.34
C GLY A 163 -28.41 10.21 -3.77
N LYS A 164 -29.00 9.07 -4.14
CA LYS A 164 -29.70 8.92 -5.43
C LYS A 164 -30.84 9.93 -5.58
N LYS A 165 -30.91 10.63 -6.72
CA LYS A 165 -32.15 11.28 -7.16
C LYS A 165 -33.25 10.22 -7.20
N ARG A 166 -34.35 10.40 -6.45
CA ARG A 166 -35.57 9.62 -6.64
C ARG A 166 -36.02 9.81 -8.09
N CYS A 167 -35.74 8.85 -8.95
CA CYS A 167 -36.45 8.72 -10.21
C CYS A 167 -37.90 8.40 -9.83
N ILE A 168 -38.78 9.41 -9.82
CA ILE A 168 -40.22 9.15 -9.83
C ILE A 168 -40.46 8.31 -11.08
N ALA A 169 -40.73 7.02 -10.89
CA ALA A 169 -41.08 6.12 -11.97
C ALA A 169 -42.26 6.77 -12.72
N LYS A 170 -42.04 7.17 -13.97
CA LYS A 170 -43.13 7.61 -14.83
C LYS A 170 -44.10 6.43 -14.93
N LYS A 171 -45.23 6.52 -14.22
CA LYS A 171 -46.35 5.59 -14.35
C LYS A 171 -46.66 5.44 -15.84
N ASN A 172 -46.63 4.19 -16.32
CA ASN A 172 -47.09 3.81 -17.64
C ASN A 172 -48.49 4.37 -17.89
N LYS A 173 -48.63 5.40 -18.73
CA LYS A 173 -49.91 5.77 -19.34
C LYS A 173 -49.99 5.14 -20.72
N ARG A 174 -50.91 4.19 -20.84
CA ARG A 174 -51.37 3.58 -22.10
C ARG A 174 -51.92 4.65 -23.06
N LYS A 175 -51.79 4.33 -24.35
CA LYS A 175 -52.23 5.04 -25.57
C LYS A 175 -53.58 5.78 -25.45
N GLY A 176 -53.63 6.97 -26.06
CA GLY A 176 -54.87 7.70 -26.41
C GLY A 176 -54.55 8.96 -27.22
N LYS A 177 -55.28 9.20 -28.31
CA LYS A 177 -55.00 10.10 -29.45
C LYS A 177 -55.24 11.61 -29.19
N ASN A 178 -54.52 12.43 -29.98
CA ASN A 178 -54.85 13.75 -30.58
C ASN A 178 -55.49 14.88 -29.74
N LYS A 179 -54.78 16.02 -29.56
CA LYS A 179 -54.98 17.30 -30.30
C LYS A 179 -54.04 18.43 -29.76
N LYS A 180 -53.83 19.42 -30.63
CA LYS A 180 -52.84 20.53 -30.67
C LYS A 180 -52.98 21.63 -29.59
N SER A 181 -51.84 22.25 -29.23
CA SER A 181 -51.43 23.70 -29.33
C SER A 181 -50.42 24.06 -28.21
N GLN A 182 -49.16 24.36 -28.57
CA GLN A 182 -48.45 25.66 -28.50
C GLN A 182 -48.28 26.19 -27.05
N ASP A 183 -47.08 26.39 -26.47
CA ASP A 183 -45.95 27.18 -26.99
C ASP A 183 -44.55 26.83 -26.42
N ALA A 184 -43.54 27.19 -27.24
CA ALA A 184 -42.14 27.65 -27.01
C ALA A 184 -41.32 27.18 -25.78
N SER A 185 -40.00 26.93 -25.83
CA SER A 185 -38.96 26.89 -26.86
C SER A 185 -37.64 26.47 -26.17
N ASN A 186 -37.02 25.36 -26.60
CA ASN A 186 -35.57 25.28 -26.76
C ASN A 186 -35.22 24.02 -27.56
N ARG A 187 -34.73 24.23 -28.78
CA ARG A 187 -34.38 23.19 -29.76
C ARG A 187 -32.96 22.70 -29.50
N ASP A 188 -32.81 21.43 -29.14
CA ASP A 188 -31.65 20.64 -29.54
C ASP A 188 -32.01 19.92 -30.84
N GLU A 189 -31.30 20.26 -31.92
CA GLU A 189 -31.43 19.63 -33.23
C GLU A 189 -30.95 18.17 -33.17
N ILE A 190 -31.90 17.24 -33.33
CA ILE A 190 -31.64 15.83 -33.58
C ILE A 190 -31.51 15.65 -35.09
N ASN A 191 -30.31 15.33 -35.57
CA ASN A 191 -30.13 14.86 -36.94
C ASN A 191 -30.23 13.33 -36.98
N GLN A 192 -30.98 12.82 -37.96
CA GLN A 192 -31.32 11.41 -38.14
C GLN A 192 -30.10 10.61 -38.62
N ASN A 193 -29.31 10.12 -37.67
CA ASN A 193 -28.59 8.86 -37.77
C ASN A 193 -28.03 8.51 -36.38
N GLY A 194 -28.44 7.37 -35.85
CA GLY A 194 -28.27 6.93 -34.46
C GLY A 194 -26.84 6.73 -33.97
N LYS A 195 -26.05 7.80 -33.89
CA LYS A 195 -24.78 7.87 -33.14
C LYS A 195 -24.81 9.07 -32.23
N ARG A 196 -24.99 8.83 -30.93
CA ARG A 196 -24.66 9.81 -29.88
C ARG A 196 -23.21 10.26 -30.09
N ARG A 197 -23.01 11.46 -30.62
CA ARG A 197 -21.70 12.13 -30.56
C ARG A 197 -21.34 12.26 -29.08
N ARG A 198 -20.38 11.46 -28.61
CA ARG A 198 -19.72 11.69 -27.32
C ARG A 198 -19.06 13.06 -27.43
N GLY A 199 -19.68 14.07 -26.83
CA GLY A 199 -19.03 15.37 -26.63
C GLY A 199 -17.67 15.16 -25.98
N LYS A 200 -16.65 15.90 -26.42
CA LYS A 200 -15.34 15.92 -25.76
C LYS A 200 -15.58 16.25 -24.28
N LYS A 201 -15.32 15.28 -23.38
CA LYS A 201 -15.33 15.53 -21.93
C LYS A 201 -14.36 16.66 -21.63
N LYS A 202 -14.83 17.70 -20.94
CA LYS A 202 -13.95 18.77 -20.46
C LYS A 202 -12.99 18.17 -19.41
N PRO A 203 -11.79 18.75 -19.19
CA PRO A 203 -10.90 18.33 -18.13
C PRO A 203 -11.66 18.22 -16.80
N GLU A 204 -12.48 19.18 -16.46
CA GLU A 204 -13.23 19.22 -15.19
C GLU A 204 -14.29 18.11 -15.00
N ASP A 205 -14.52 17.20 -15.95
CA ASP A 205 -15.51 16.11 -15.88
C ASP A 205 -15.01 14.85 -15.12
N TRP A 206 -13.78 14.84 -14.59
CA TRP A 206 -13.26 13.69 -13.82
C TRP A 206 -13.70 13.66 -12.36
N LEU A 207 -14.03 14.81 -11.76
CA LEU A 207 -14.62 14.92 -10.42
C LEU A 207 -16.14 14.76 -10.52
N LYS A 208 -16.66 13.66 -9.97
CA LYS A 208 -18.08 13.27 -10.13
C LYS A 208 -18.99 13.74 -9.01
N LYS A 209 -18.43 14.13 -7.85
CA LYS A 209 -19.20 14.59 -6.69
C LYS A 209 -18.39 15.57 -5.84
N LYS A 210 -19.08 16.38 -5.04
CA LYS A 210 -18.49 17.08 -3.89
C LYS A 210 -18.59 16.16 -2.68
N SER A 211 -17.45 15.84 -2.07
CA SER A 211 -17.39 15.03 -0.86
C SER A 211 -18.10 15.71 0.31
N ILE A 212 -18.78 14.94 1.16
CA ILE A 212 -19.43 15.46 2.37
C ILE A 212 -18.43 16.10 3.34
N PHE A 213 -17.16 15.66 3.33
CA PHE A 213 -16.13 16.24 4.20
C PHE A 213 -15.89 17.74 3.98
N PHE A 214 -16.28 18.30 2.82
CA PHE A 214 -16.26 19.74 2.58
C PHE A 214 -17.31 20.53 3.38
N MET A 215 -18.15 19.87 4.19
CA MET A 215 -18.97 20.53 5.21
C MET A 215 -18.15 20.94 6.44
N LEU A 216 -17.01 20.29 6.68
CA LEU A 216 -16.10 20.67 7.75
C LEU A 216 -15.30 21.92 7.34
N PRO A 217 -15.37 23.04 8.09
CA PRO A 217 -14.79 24.32 7.67
C PRO A 217 -13.29 24.27 7.38
N TYR A 218 -12.55 23.47 8.15
CA TYR A 218 -11.10 23.35 8.03
C TYR A 218 -10.65 22.41 6.89
N TRP A 219 -11.55 21.59 6.33
CA TRP A 219 -11.17 20.52 5.41
C TRP A 219 -10.51 21.02 4.13
N GLU A 220 -10.89 22.22 3.66
CA GLU A 220 -10.28 22.81 2.47
C GLU A 220 -8.82 23.26 2.68
N HIS A 221 -8.38 23.40 3.92
CA HIS A 221 -7.02 23.79 4.28
C HIS A 221 -6.12 22.58 4.56
N ASN A 222 -6.69 21.37 4.68
CA ASN A 222 -5.91 20.15 4.92
C ASN A 222 -5.04 19.81 3.71
N ARG A 223 -3.71 19.80 3.92
CA ARG A 223 -2.71 19.43 2.90
C ARG A 223 -2.77 17.93 2.57
N LEU A 224 -2.95 17.09 3.59
CA LEU A 224 -3.09 15.63 3.48
C LEU A 224 -4.51 15.22 3.93
N ARG A 225 -5.35 14.79 2.99
CA ARG A 225 -6.80 14.56 3.23
C ARG A 225 -7.19 13.09 3.13
N HIS A 226 -6.59 12.43 2.17
CA HIS A 226 -6.66 11.00 1.99
C HIS A 226 -5.23 10.52 1.88
N ASN A 227 -4.90 9.50 2.64
CA ASN A 227 -3.61 8.86 2.55
C ASN A 227 -3.66 7.82 1.46
N LEU A 228 -2.55 7.70 0.75
CA LEU A 228 -2.29 6.56 -0.09
C LEU A 228 -2.12 5.32 0.80
N ASP A 229 -2.87 4.28 0.47
CA ASP A 229 -2.78 3.01 1.17
C ASP A 229 -1.47 2.29 0.78
N VAL A 230 -0.41 2.58 1.54
CA VAL A 230 0.94 2.06 1.31
C VAL A 230 0.93 0.53 1.28
N MET A 231 0.13 -0.10 2.14
CA MET A 231 0.00 -1.56 2.20
C MET A 231 -0.46 -2.16 0.88
N HIS A 232 -1.53 -1.61 0.33
CA HIS A 232 -2.06 -2.08 -0.94
C HIS A 232 -1.19 -1.64 -2.12
N ILE A 233 -0.56 -0.47 -2.07
CA ILE A 233 0.39 -0.03 -3.09
C ILE A 233 1.57 -1.00 -3.14
N GLU A 234 2.24 -1.24 -2.03
CA GLU A 234 3.38 -2.15 -1.92
C GLU A 234 2.99 -3.56 -2.39
N LYS A 235 1.88 -4.11 -1.89
CA LYS A 235 1.35 -5.40 -2.36
C LYS A 235 1.18 -5.42 -3.88
N ASN A 236 0.50 -4.42 -4.45
CA ASN A 236 0.23 -4.38 -5.89
C ASN A 236 1.53 -4.28 -6.71
N VAL A 237 2.53 -3.53 -6.23
CA VAL A 237 3.83 -3.42 -6.89
C VAL A 237 4.57 -4.76 -6.79
N CYS A 238 4.56 -5.42 -5.62
CA CYS A 238 5.17 -6.75 -5.43
C CYS A 238 4.57 -7.79 -6.36
N GLU A 239 3.24 -7.89 -6.38
CA GLU A 239 2.52 -8.83 -7.22
C GLU A 239 2.79 -8.58 -8.71
N ASN A 240 2.94 -7.32 -9.12
CA ASN A 240 3.33 -6.97 -10.49
C ASN A 240 4.75 -7.46 -10.82
N PHE A 241 5.72 -7.32 -9.92
CA PHE A 241 7.07 -7.86 -10.09
C PHE A 241 7.04 -9.39 -10.14
N ILE A 242 6.44 -10.04 -9.16
CA ILE A 242 6.30 -11.51 -9.11
C ILE A 242 5.71 -12.04 -10.41
N ALA A 243 4.57 -11.49 -10.83
CA ALA A 243 3.88 -11.96 -12.03
C ALA A 243 4.67 -11.74 -13.32
N THR A 244 5.47 -10.66 -13.39
CA THR A 244 6.26 -10.33 -14.59
C THR A 244 7.55 -11.14 -14.64
N LEU A 245 8.27 -11.26 -13.52
CA LEU A 245 9.57 -11.94 -13.46
C LEU A 245 9.41 -13.47 -13.56
N LEU A 246 8.38 -14.03 -12.92
CA LEU A 246 8.04 -15.46 -13.02
C LEU A 246 7.21 -15.81 -14.26
N ASP A 247 6.82 -14.82 -15.07
CA ASP A 247 5.97 -15.00 -16.25
C ASP A 247 4.69 -15.80 -15.96
N ILE A 248 3.94 -15.34 -14.94
CA ILE A 248 2.71 -16.03 -14.53
C ILE A 248 1.61 -15.71 -15.54
N PHE A 249 1.07 -16.76 -16.17
CA PHE A 249 0.01 -16.65 -17.17
C PHE A 249 -1.14 -15.75 -16.70
N SER A 250 -1.65 -14.89 -17.60
CA SER A 250 -2.71 -13.88 -17.39
C SER A 250 -2.37 -12.71 -16.46
N LYS A 251 -1.32 -12.81 -15.63
CA LYS A 251 -0.92 -11.77 -14.66
C LYS A 251 0.32 -11.00 -15.08
N THR A 252 1.20 -11.64 -15.87
CA THR A 252 2.41 -11.03 -16.43
C THR A 252 2.09 -9.71 -17.14
N LYS A 253 3.01 -8.75 -17.04
CA LYS A 253 2.93 -7.49 -17.79
C LYS A 253 3.60 -7.59 -19.16
N ASP A 254 4.17 -8.74 -19.48
CA ASP A 254 4.79 -9.05 -20.77
C ASP A 254 3.85 -9.85 -21.66
N ASP A 255 2.78 -9.20 -22.14
CA ASP A 255 1.85 -9.81 -23.10
C ASP A 255 2.03 -9.26 -24.52
N LEU A 256 1.70 -10.07 -25.54
CA LEU A 256 1.66 -9.67 -26.96
C LEU A 256 0.85 -8.39 -27.18
N ASN A 257 -0.13 -8.16 -26.32
CA ASN A 257 -0.99 -6.98 -26.33
C ASN A 257 -0.30 -5.72 -25.81
N ALA A 258 0.70 -5.83 -24.92
CA ALA A 258 1.59 -4.75 -24.51
C ALA A 258 2.69 -4.49 -25.54
N PHE A 259 3.11 -5.51 -26.28
CA PHE A 259 4.17 -5.43 -27.27
C PHE A 259 3.80 -4.57 -28.49
N GLY A 260 2.61 -4.78 -29.06
CA GLY A 260 2.26 -4.27 -30.38
C GLY A 260 1.91 -2.77 -30.48
N GLY A 261 2.36 -1.92 -29.57
CA GLY A 261 2.02 -0.48 -29.53
C GLY A 261 3.06 0.45 -28.92
N THR A 262 4.32 0.03 -28.79
CA THR A 262 5.35 0.77 -28.03
C THR A 262 6.55 1.17 -28.91
N TRP A 263 7.30 2.20 -28.51
CA TRP A 263 8.51 2.70 -29.17
C TRP A 263 9.75 1.80 -28.95
N ASN A 264 9.68 0.87 -27.99
CA ASN A 264 10.75 -0.06 -27.61
C ASN A 264 10.70 -1.39 -28.38
N SER A 265 10.02 -1.41 -29.54
CA SER A 265 9.79 -2.61 -30.35
C SER A 265 11.02 -2.99 -31.19
N THR A 266 12.08 -3.47 -30.53
CA THR A 266 13.21 -4.15 -31.19
C THR A 266 13.06 -5.67 -31.21
N ARG A 267 11.92 -6.22 -30.74
CA ARG A 267 11.68 -7.67 -30.69
C ARG A 267 10.75 -8.12 -31.82
N SER A 268 11.28 -8.76 -32.84
CA SER A 268 10.45 -9.40 -33.86
C SER A 268 9.81 -10.68 -33.30
N SER A 269 8.50 -10.85 -33.46
CA SER A 269 7.84 -12.14 -33.19
C SER A 269 8.26 -13.15 -34.25
N SER A 270 8.77 -14.31 -33.84
CA SER A 270 8.89 -15.48 -34.71
C SER A 270 7.55 -16.21 -34.77
N SER A 271 7.26 -16.82 -35.92
CA SER A 271 6.15 -17.74 -36.05
C SER A 271 6.77 -19.13 -36.17
N ASP A 272 6.35 -20.04 -35.30
CA ASP A 272 6.71 -21.45 -35.46
C ASP A 272 5.93 -22.03 -36.66
N ASP A 273 6.36 -23.15 -37.25
CA ASP A 273 5.75 -23.74 -38.46
C ASP A 273 4.25 -24.09 -38.30
N GLU A 274 3.74 -24.14 -37.07
CA GLU A 274 2.32 -24.33 -36.71
C GLU A 274 1.50 -23.02 -36.63
N GLY A 275 2.09 -21.87 -36.96
CA GLY A 275 1.42 -20.56 -36.92
C GLY A 275 1.28 -19.97 -35.51
N LYS A 276 1.87 -20.61 -34.49
CA LYS A 276 1.91 -20.11 -33.11
C LYS A 276 2.97 -19.01 -33.00
N LYS A 277 2.53 -17.78 -32.72
CA LYS A 277 3.44 -16.63 -32.51
C LYS A 277 4.05 -16.70 -31.12
N THR A 278 5.35 -16.95 -31.04
CA THR A 278 6.12 -16.94 -29.80
C THR A 278 6.91 -15.63 -29.70
N LEU A 279 6.93 -15.01 -28.52
CA LEU A 279 7.78 -13.85 -28.24
C LEU A 279 9.11 -14.34 -27.66
N PRO A 280 10.26 -13.77 -28.08
CA PRO A 280 11.52 -14.03 -27.39
C PRO A 280 11.42 -13.58 -25.93
N ALA A 281 11.96 -14.38 -25.00
CA ALA A 281 11.88 -14.13 -23.56
C ALA A 281 12.37 -12.71 -23.21
N ALA A 282 11.61 -11.95 -22.43
CA ALA A 282 11.99 -10.61 -21.98
C ALA A 282 13.33 -10.55 -21.25
N PRO A 283 14.09 -9.44 -21.36
CA PRO A 283 15.33 -9.25 -20.60
C PRO A 283 15.09 -9.25 -19.08
N PHE A 284 13.83 -9.18 -18.67
CA PHE A 284 13.35 -9.25 -17.30
C PHE A 284 12.61 -10.56 -16.99
N THR A 285 12.50 -11.53 -17.90
CA THR A 285 11.90 -12.83 -17.61
C THR A 285 12.97 -13.79 -17.10
N MET A 286 12.69 -14.47 -15.98
CA MET A 286 13.61 -15.47 -15.42
C MET A 286 13.61 -16.76 -16.25
N SER A 287 14.78 -17.39 -16.38
CA SER A 287 14.88 -18.78 -16.85
C SER A 287 14.21 -19.72 -15.84
N ARG A 288 13.81 -20.92 -16.28
CA ARG A 288 13.16 -21.90 -15.39
C ARG A 288 14.03 -22.25 -14.18
N GLU A 289 15.32 -22.46 -14.38
CA GLU A 289 16.30 -22.70 -13.31
C GLU A 289 16.29 -21.60 -12.25
N LYS A 290 16.31 -20.33 -12.68
CA LYS A 290 16.24 -19.18 -11.76
C LYS A 290 14.91 -19.09 -11.03
N LYS A 291 13.80 -19.42 -11.70
CA LYS A 291 12.48 -19.48 -11.06
C LYS A 291 12.42 -20.56 -9.99
N GLU A 292 12.97 -21.74 -10.24
CA GLU A 292 13.04 -22.85 -9.29
C GLU A 292 13.90 -22.48 -8.06
N ILE A 293 15.04 -21.82 -8.27
CA ILE A 293 15.87 -21.30 -7.18
C ILE A 293 15.07 -20.32 -6.32
N LEU A 294 14.47 -19.29 -6.93
CA LEU A 294 13.69 -18.29 -6.19
C LEU A 294 12.51 -18.92 -5.43
N CYS A 295 11.74 -19.78 -6.09
CA CYS A 295 10.61 -20.46 -5.46
C CYS A 295 11.06 -21.37 -4.32
N SER A 296 12.20 -22.06 -4.45
CA SER A 296 12.75 -22.90 -3.38
C SER A 296 13.18 -22.08 -2.16
N VAL A 297 13.78 -20.91 -2.36
CA VAL A 297 14.14 -19.97 -1.28
C VAL A 297 12.88 -19.49 -0.56
N ILE A 298 11.87 -19.05 -1.31
CA ILE A 298 10.59 -18.58 -0.76
C ILE A 298 9.84 -19.70 -0.03
N GLN A 299 9.88 -20.94 -0.53
CA GLN A 299 9.21 -22.08 0.10
C GLN A 299 9.87 -22.50 1.42
N LYS A 300 11.21 -22.44 1.47
CA LYS A 300 11.99 -22.86 2.64
C LYS A 300 12.08 -21.79 3.73
N ILE A 301 11.70 -20.55 3.44
CA ILE A 301 11.80 -19.49 4.42
C ILE A 301 11.04 -19.82 5.71
N ARG A 302 11.66 -19.49 6.84
CA ARG A 302 11.07 -19.53 8.17
C ARG A 302 11.17 -18.14 8.75
N THR A 303 10.08 -17.67 9.35
CA THR A 303 9.97 -16.35 9.93
C THR A 303 9.50 -16.44 11.37
N PRO A 304 9.75 -15.43 12.22
CA PRO A 304 9.22 -15.40 13.58
C PRO A 304 7.69 -15.56 13.60
N ASP A 305 7.15 -16.10 14.70
CA ASP A 305 5.70 -16.24 14.84
C ASP A 305 5.00 -14.87 14.76
N GLY A 306 3.84 -14.87 14.10
CA GLY A 306 3.09 -13.65 13.82
C GLY A 306 3.69 -12.72 12.76
N TYR A 307 4.87 -13.03 12.21
CA TYR A 307 5.57 -12.18 11.26
C TYR A 307 5.15 -12.40 9.80
N ALA A 308 4.90 -13.62 9.34
CA ALA A 308 4.34 -13.87 8.01
C ALA A 308 3.30 -15.00 8.05
N SER A 309 2.53 -15.15 6.98
CA SER A 309 1.71 -16.35 6.82
C SER A 309 2.60 -17.57 6.52
N ASN A 310 2.02 -18.77 6.44
CA ASN A 310 2.77 -19.94 6.00
C ASN A 310 3.03 -19.85 4.48
N ILE A 311 4.05 -19.06 4.10
CA ILE A 311 4.43 -18.75 2.72
C ILE A 311 4.72 -20.02 1.92
N SER A 312 5.16 -21.11 2.56
CA SER A 312 5.41 -22.39 1.87
C SER A 312 4.17 -22.92 1.14
N ARG A 313 2.95 -22.64 1.65
CA ARG A 313 1.67 -23.01 1.02
C ARG A 313 1.33 -22.15 -0.20
N CYS A 314 1.98 -21.00 -0.36
CA CYS A 314 1.78 -20.09 -1.48
C CYS A 314 2.65 -20.45 -2.69
N VAL A 315 3.61 -21.37 -2.54
CA VAL A 315 4.56 -21.76 -3.60
C VAL A 315 4.09 -23.04 -4.30
N ASN A 316 3.90 -22.95 -5.61
CA ASN A 316 3.74 -24.11 -6.48
C ASN A 316 5.05 -24.33 -7.26
N MET A 317 5.79 -25.39 -6.90
CA MET A 317 7.07 -25.71 -7.54
C MET A 317 6.93 -26.26 -8.96
N ASN A 318 5.83 -26.94 -9.28
CA ASN A 318 5.61 -27.51 -10.62
C ASN A 318 5.50 -26.40 -11.68
N ASP A 319 4.76 -25.35 -11.33
CA ASP A 319 4.50 -24.19 -12.20
C ASP A 319 5.46 -23.03 -11.92
N CYS A 320 6.33 -23.15 -10.91
CA CYS A 320 7.17 -22.06 -10.40
C CYS A 320 6.39 -20.76 -10.18
N ALA A 321 5.24 -20.87 -9.52
CA ALA A 321 4.28 -19.80 -9.36
C ALA A 321 3.98 -19.53 -7.88
N LEU A 322 3.76 -18.25 -7.56
CA LEU A 322 3.32 -17.81 -6.24
C LEU A 322 1.84 -17.42 -6.29
N THR A 323 1.04 -18.00 -5.40
CA THR A 323 -0.41 -17.74 -5.32
C THR A 323 -0.87 -17.57 -3.88
N GLY A 324 -1.90 -16.75 -3.66
CA GLY A 324 -2.50 -16.60 -2.32
C GLY A 324 -1.66 -15.82 -1.30
N LEU A 325 -0.65 -15.06 -1.74
CA LEU A 325 0.15 -14.20 -0.85
C LEU A 325 -0.73 -13.11 -0.22
N LYS A 326 -0.59 -12.91 1.09
CA LYS A 326 -1.21 -11.79 1.80
C LYS A 326 -0.37 -10.53 1.65
N SER A 327 -0.93 -9.37 2.01
CA SER A 327 -0.22 -8.09 1.95
C SER A 327 1.07 -8.09 2.78
N HIS A 328 1.08 -8.79 3.93
CA HIS A 328 2.26 -8.91 4.78
C HIS A 328 3.33 -9.85 4.18
N ASP A 329 2.93 -10.88 3.45
CA ASP A 329 3.86 -11.78 2.77
C ASP A 329 4.57 -11.05 1.62
N ASN A 330 3.85 -10.19 0.90
CA ASN A 330 4.42 -9.34 -0.15
C ASN A 330 5.42 -8.32 0.40
N HIS A 331 5.07 -7.65 1.52
CA HIS A 331 6.00 -6.78 2.26
C HIS A 331 7.31 -7.52 2.57
N MET A 332 7.20 -8.77 3.05
CA MET A 332 8.36 -9.60 3.33
C MET A 332 9.17 -10.02 2.11
N ILE A 333 8.51 -10.50 1.06
CA ILE A 333 9.18 -11.01 -0.14
C ILE A 333 10.02 -9.92 -0.82
N PHE A 334 9.59 -8.65 -0.78
CA PHE A 334 10.38 -7.55 -1.32
C PHE A 334 11.78 -7.45 -0.70
N PHE A 335 11.91 -7.67 0.61
CA PHE A 335 13.19 -7.61 1.30
C PHE A 335 14.04 -8.87 1.12
N LEU A 336 13.47 -9.93 0.57
CA LEU A 336 14.15 -11.22 0.36
C LEU A 336 14.62 -11.38 -1.08
N TRP A 337 14.26 -10.47 -1.98
CA TRP A 337 14.57 -10.52 -3.41
C TRP A 337 16.03 -10.14 -3.71
N HIS A 338 16.97 -10.83 -3.07
CA HIS A 338 18.40 -10.75 -3.34
C HIS A 338 18.88 -11.94 -4.19
N SER A 339 18.00 -12.91 -4.46
CA SER A 339 18.30 -14.12 -5.25
C SER A 339 18.29 -13.83 -6.75
N ASP A 340 19.48 -13.87 -7.35
CA ASP A 340 19.80 -13.90 -8.80
C ASP A 340 18.67 -13.53 -9.81
N PRO A 341 18.27 -12.25 -9.90
CA PRO A 341 17.37 -11.73 -10.92
C PRO A 341 17.86 -11.94 -12.37
N PRO A 342 16.96 -11.78 -13.36
CA PRO A 342 17.26 -12.10 -14.76
C PRO A 342 18.34 -11.22 -15.39
N SER A 343 18.52 -9.97 -14.93
CA SER A 343 19.59 -9.08 -15.38
C SER A 343 20.07 -8.14 -14.27
N LYS A 344 21.29 -7.59 -14.43
CA LYS A 344 21.86 -6.60 -13.50
C LYS A 344 21.01 -5.34 -13.39
N ASP A 345 20.34 -4.92 -14.46
CA ASP A 345 19.50 -3.72 -14.45
C ASP A 345 18.19 -3.96 -13.71
N VAL A 346 17.58 -5.13 -13.91
CA VAL A 346 16.40 -5.55 -13.14
C VAL A 346 16.73 -5.72 -11.65
N MET A 347 17.91 -6.26 -11.34
CA MET A 347 18.41 -6.35 -9.96
C MET A 347 18.45 -4.98 -9.27
N LYS A 348 19.06 -3.99 -9.92
CA LYS A 348 19.18 -2.62 -9.38
C LYS A 348 17.81 -2.02 -9.11
N ILE A 349 16.84 -2.23 -10.01
CA ILE A 349 15.47 -1.75 -9.85
C ILE A 349 14.80 -2.40 -8.64
N VAL A 350 14.84 -3.73 -8.55
CA VAL A 350 14.20 -4.46 -7.44
C VAL A 350 14.81 -4.06 -6.10
N ILE A 351 16.14 -3.96 -6.02
CA ILE A 351 16.86 -3.49 -4.83
C ILE A 351 16.49 -2.03 -4.51
N GLY A 352 16.41 -1.16 -5.52
CA GLY A 352 16.00 0.24 -5.35
C GLY A 352 14.62 0.38 -4.71
N ILE A 353 13.65 -0.41 -5.19
CA ILE A 353 12.28 -0.43 -4.65
C ILE A 353 12.24 -1.04 -3.24
N ALA A 354 12.95 -2.15 -3.03
CA ALA A 354 13.02 -2.79 -1.71
C ALA A 354 13.63 -1.83 -0.67
N ASN A 355 14.75 -1.18 -1.00
CA ASN A 355 15.38 -0.19 -0.12
C ASN A 355 14.47 1.03 0.12
N PHE A 356 13.74 1.47 -0.92
CA PHE A 356 12.76 2.54 -0.79
C PHE A 356 11.69 2.19 0.24
N PHE A 357 10.99 1.06 0.09
CA PHE A 357 9.97 0.65 1.07
C PHE A 357 10.58 0.34 2.44
N LYS A 358 11.80 -0.21 2.52
CA LYS A 358 12.50 -0.46 3.79
C LYS A 358 12.67 0.83 4.58
N LYS A 359 13.18 1.89 3.93
CA LYS A 359 13.36 3.20 4.56
C LYS A 359 12.03 3.88 4.87
N LEU A 360 11.11 3.85 3.91
CA LEU A 360 9.80 4.51 4.03
C LEU A 360 8.94 3.91 5.16
N CYS A 361 9.01 2.58 5.35
CA CYS A 361 8.26 1.84 6.36
C CYS A 361 9.02 1.68 7.69
N SER A 362 10.16 2.36 7.86
CA SER A 362 10.93 2.34 9.09
C SER A 362 10.14 2.90 10.28
N LYS A 363 10.42 2.39 11.48
CA LYS A 363 9.82 2.90 12.74
C LYS A 363 10.24 4.33 13.05
N GLN A 364 11.45 4.69 12.63
CA GLN A 364 12.04 6.02 12.79
C GLN A 364 12.49 6.51 11.42
N ILE A 365 12.18 7.76 11.10
CA ILE A 365 12.45 8.36 9.80
C ILE A 365 13.18 9.68 10.04
N ASP A 366 14.37 9.81 9.49
CA ASP A 366 15.10 11.08 9.46
C ASP A 366 14.53 11.97 8.34
N VAL A 367 14.07 13.16 8.74
CA VAL A 367 13.49 14.16 7.84
C VAL A 367 14.52 14.64 6.81
N LEU A 368 15.81 14.69 7.18
CA LEU A 368 16.90 15.14 6.31
C LEU A 368 17.20 14.13 5.19
N GLU A 369 16.86 12.85 5.38
CA GLU A 369 17.02 11.81 4.36
C GLU A 369 15.85 11.73 3.37
N LEU A 370 14.70 12.37 3.67
CA LEU A 370 13.50 12.24 2.84
C LEU A 370 13.69 12.78 1.42
N ASP A 371 14.43 13.87 1.24
CA ASP A 371 14.73 14.40 -0.11
C ASP A 371 15.57 13.42 -0.92
N LYS A 372 16.60 12.82 -0.32
CA LYS A 372 17.42 11.77 -0.94
C LYS A 372 16.58 10.54 -1.27
N LEU A 373 15.63 10.18 -0.41
CA LEU A 373 14.70 9.08 -0.65
C LEU A 373 13.77 9.38 -1.85
N GLN A 374 13.28 10.62 -1.98
CA GLN A 374 12.49 11.07 -3.12
C GLN A 374 13.29 11.01 -4.42
N GLU A 375 14.53 11.49 -4.42
CA GLU A 375 15.42 11.42 -5.58
C GLU A 375 15.69 9.97 -6.00
N SER A 376 15.96 9.10 -5.02
CA SER A 376 16.23 7.68 -5.25
C SER A 376 15.04 6.95 -5.88
N ILE A 377 13.81 7.18 -5.41
CA ILE A 377 12.62 6.55 -6.01
C ILE A 377 12.32 7.10 -7.40
N VAL A 378 12.52 8.41 -7.63
CA VAL A 378 12.35 9.01 -8.97
C VAL A 378 13.33 8.39 -9.96
N MET A 379 14.59 8.23 -9.57
CA MET A 379 15.60 7.55 -10.39
C MET A 379 15.21 6.09 -10.67
N THR A 380 14.78 5.35 -9.65
CA THR A 380 14.35 3.97 -9.79
C THR A 380 13.16 3.83 -10.74
N LEU A 381 12.14 4.70 -10.63
CA LEU A 381 10.99 4.73 -11.54
C LEU A 381 11.42 5.09 -12.98
N CYS A 382 12.39 5.98 -13.16
CA CYS A 382 12.94 6.26 -14.49
C CYS A 382 13.69 5.04 -15.05
N ASP A 383 14.47 4.34 -14.23
CA ASP A 383 15.15 3.11 -14.65
C ASP A 383 14.15 2.02 -15.02
N MET A 384 13.03 1.94 -14.30
CA MET A 384 11.92 1.08 -14.70
C MET A 384 11.38 1.44 -16.08
N GLU A 385 11.15 2.71 -16.39
CA GLU A 385 10.59 3.14 -17.69
C GLU A 385 11.46 2.75 -18.88
N ARG A 386 12.76 2.57 -18.66
CA ARG A 386 13.70 2.09 -19.68
C ARG A 386 13.66 0.58 -19.87
N ASN A 387 13.44 -0.17 -18.78
CA ASN A 387 13.61 -1.62 -18.76
C ASN A 387 12.29 -2.41 -18.91
N PHE A 388 11.16 -1.86 -18.43
CA PHE A 388 9.87 -2.53 -18.42
C PHE A 388 8.91 -1.96 -19.47
N LEU A 389 7.94 -2.78 -19.88
CA LEU A 389 6.88 -2.36 -20.80
C LEU A 389 5.90 -1.38 -20.13
N PRO A 390 5.24 -0.51 -20.91
CA PRO A 390 4.18 0.38 -20.45
C PRO A 390 3.12 -0.24 -19.53
N SER A 391 2.73 -1.49 -19.81
CA SER A 391 1.75 -2.28 -19.06
C SER A 391 2.13 -2.45 -17.58
N PHE A 392 3.42 -2.36 -17.25
CA PHE A 392 3.93 -2.44 -15.88
C PHE A 392 3.52 -1.22 -15.04
N PHE A 393 3.40 -0.05 -15.68
CA PHE A 393 3.13 1.23 -15.04
C PHE A 393 1.65 1.41 -14.72
N THR A 394 1.18 0.61 -13.77
CA THR A 394 -0.14 0.78 -13.16
C THR A 394 -0.18 2.04 -12.29
N VAL A 395 -1.39 2.44 -11.88
CA VAL A 395 -1.53 3.60 -11.00
C VAL A 395 -0.78 3.40 -9.68
N SER A 396 -0.77 2.20 -9.10
CA SER A 396 -0.04 1.90 -7.87
C SER A 396 1.47 2.13 -8.00
N VAL A 397 2.06 1.79 -9.15
CA VAL A 397 3.49 2.07 -9.44
C VAL A 397 3.72 3.58 -9.50
N HIS A 398 2.83 4.32 -10.17
CA HIS A 398 2.94 5.77 -10.25
C HIS A 398 2.78 6.46 -8.88
N LEU A 399 1.88 5.98 -8.02
CA LEU A 399 1.64 6.54 -6.70
C LEU A 399 2.89 6.50 -5.78
N MET A 400 3.86 5.62 -6.06
CA MET A 400 5.12 5.55 -5.31
C MET A 400 5.86 6.90 -5.30
N VAL A 401 5.79 7.68 -6.39
CA VAL A 401 6.47 8.98 -6.49
C VAL A 401 5.91 10.04 -5.52
N HIS A 402 4.73 9.79 -4.95
CA HIS A 402 4.05 10.70 -4.01
C HIS A 402 4.21 10.29 -2.54
N LEU A 403 4.68 9.07 -2.26
CA LEU A 403 4.67 8.54 -0.90
C LEU A 403 5.61 9.29 0.06
N VAL A 404 6.75 9.79 -0.42
CA VAL A 404 7.67 10.57 0.44
C VAL A 404 7.03 11.89 0.86
N GLU A 405 6.36 12.59 -0.05
CA GLU A 405 5.62 13.81 0.29
C GLU A 405 4.52 13.52 1.32
N GLU A 406 3.82 12.38 1.22
CA GLU A 406 2.85 11.99 2.25
C GLU A 406 3.51 11.69 3.60
N VAL A 407 4.73 11.15 3.63
CA VAL A 407 5.48 10.97 4.88
C VAL A 407 5.92 12.31 5.46
N LYS A 408 6.34 13.27 4.64
CA LYS A 408 6.65 14.64 5.10
C LYS A 408 5.44 15.31 5.74
N LEU A 409 4.25 15.08 5.21
CA LEU A 409 3.01 15.70 5.70
C LEU A 409 2.36 14.93 6.87
N GLY A 410 2.37 13.60 6.81
CA GLY A 410 1.62 12.73 7.72
C GLY A 410 2.47 11.94 8.71
N GLY A 411 3.79 12.12 8.70
CA GLY A 411 4.72 11.41 9.58
C GLY A 411 4.90 9.93 9.22
N PRO A 412 5.43 9.12 10.15
CA PRO A 412 5.73 7.70 9.93
C PRO A 412 4.52 6.89 9.45
N ILE A 413 4.76 5.96 8.52
CA ILE A 413 3.70 5.10 7.95
C ILE A 413 3.12 4.15 8.99
N GLN A 414 3.84 3.85 10.07
CA GLN A 414 3.41 2.87 11.07
C GLN A 414 2.02 3.16 11.67
N TYR A 415 1.63 4.43 11.75
CA TYR A 415 0.32 4.88 12.26
C TYR A 415 -0.74 5.05 11.17
N ARG A 416 -0.39 4.74 9.93
CA ARG A 416 -1.22 4.90 8.73
C ARG A 416 -1.34 3.59 7.94
N TRP A 417 -0.93 2.48 8.54
CA TRP A 417 -1.14 1.15 7.98
C TRP A 417 -2.59 0.72 8.05
N MET A 418 -3.01 -0.01 7.01
CA MET A 418 -4.27 -0.74 7.01
C MET A 418 -4.18 -2.12 7.69
N TYR A 419 -2.99 -2.63 8.03
CA TYR A 419 -2.87 -3.92 8.71
C TYR A 419 -3.68 -4.02 10.02
N PRO A 420 -3.60 -3.06 10.96
CA PRO A 420 -4.39 -3.14 12.21
C PRO A 420 -5.89 -3.05 11.92
N MET A 421 -6.27 -2.23 10.94
CA MET A 421 -7.65 -2.03 10.51
C MET A 421 -8.26 -3.30 9.94
N GLU A 422 -7.59 -3.94 8.99
CA GLU A 422 -8.06 -5.19 8.38
C GLU A 422 -8.13 -6.33 9.40
N ARG A 423 -7.15 -6.44 10.30
CA ARG A 423 -7.19 -7.42 11.40
C ARG A 423 -8.39 -7.18 12.32
N PHE A 424 -8.67 -5.92 12.66
CA PHE A 424 -9.83 -5.58 13.47
C PHE A 424 -11.14 -5.90 12.74
N PHE A 425 -11.24 -5.60 11.45
CA PHE A 425 -12.41 -5.98 10.65
C PHE A 425 -12.64 -7.49 10.60
N VAL A 426 -11.57 -8.30 10.56
CA VAL A 426 -11.70 -9.76 10.65
C VAL A 426 -12.29 -10.17 12.00
N ARG A 427 -11.84 -9.58 13.12
CA ARG A 427 -12.42 -9.83 14.45
C ARG A 427 -13.89 -9.42 14.51
N LEU A 428 -14.23 -8.21 14.06
CA LEU A 428 -15.63 -7.75 14.03
C LEU A 428 -16.52 -8.69 13.20
N LYS A 429 -16.04 -9.15 12.04
CA LYS A 429 -16.77 -10.13 11.20
C LYS A 429 -16.99 -11.46 11.92
N ALA A 430 -16.05 -11.90 12.76
CA ALA A 430 -16.20 -13.12 13.54
C ALA A 430 -17.26 -13.00 14.65
N LEU A 431 -17.54 -11.78 15.14
CA LEU A 431 -18.61 -11.52 16.12
C LEU A 431 -20.00 -11.52 15.49
N VAL A 432 -20.12 -11.33 14.16
CA VAL A 432 -21.41 -11.30 13.48
C VAL A 432 -21.98 -12.72 13.34
N LYS A 433 -22.81 -13.12 14.31
CA LYS A 433 -23.59 -14.37 14.26
C LYS A 433 -24.86 -14.23 13.42
N ASN A 434 -25.54 -13.09 13.50
CA ASN A 434 -26.73 -12.80 12.70
C ASN A 434 -26.46 -11.66 11.70
N ARG A 435 -26.43 -12.00 10.40
CA ARG A 435 -26.17 -11.03 9.33
C ARG A 435 -27.32 -10.04 9.09
N ALA A 436 -28.53 -10.32 9.58
CA ALA A 436 -29.64 -9.37 9.51
C ALA A 436 -29.50 -8.21 10.50
N HIS A 437 -28.78 -8.44 11.60
CA HIS A 437 -28.51 -7.45 12.65
C HIS A 437 -27.02 -7.47 13.02
N PRO A 438 -26.15 -7.04 12.10
CA PRO A 438 -24.70 -7.12 12.32
C PRO A 438 -24.24 -6.23 13.48
N GLU A 439 -24.85 -5.06 13.68
CA GLU A 439 -24.53 -4.14 14.77
C GLU A 439 -24.82 -4.78 16.14
N GLY A 440 -26.04 -5.31 16.31
CA GLY A 440 -26.44 -6.00 17.53
C GLY A 440 -25.58 -7.23 17.81
N SER A 441 -25.25 -8.00 16.77
CA SER A 441 -24.36 -9.17 16.91
C SER A 441 -22.95 -8.78 17.36
N ILE A 442 -22.40 -7.69 16.79
CA ILE A 442 -21.09 -7.18 17.18
C ILE A 442 -21.12 -6.68 18.63
N ALA A 443 -22.15 -5.91 19.01
CA ALA A 443 -22.29 -5.39 20.37
C ALA A 443 -22.38 -6.52 21.41
N GLU A 444 -23.25 -7.50 21.19
CA GLU A 444 -23.40 -8.67 22.07
C GLU A 444 -22.10 -9.48 22.16
N GLY A 445 -21.48 -9.76 21.00
CA GLY A 445 -20.22 -10.48 20.94
C GLY A 445 -19.08 -9.75 21.67
N TYR A 446 -19.03 -8.43 21.54
CA TYR A 446 -18.04 -7.60 22.21
C TYR A 446 -18.25 -7.59 23.73
N CYS A 447 -19.49 -7.37 24.21
CA CYS A 447 -19.83 -7.47 25.64
C CYS A 447 -19.46 -8.84 26.21
N MET A 448 -19.77 -9.93 25.50
CA MET A 448 -19.41 -11.28 25.91
C MET A 448 -17.88 -11.45 26.01
N GLU A 449 -17.13 -10.98 25.01
CA GLU A 449 -15.66 -11.03 25.03
C GLU A 449 -15.08 -10.23 26.21
N GLU A 450 -15.64 -9.07 26.55
CA GLU A 450 -15.22 -8.26 27.70
C GLU A 450 -15.53 -8.94 29.03
N CYS A 451 -16.76 -9.45 29.22
CA CYS A 451 -17.15 -10.21 30.40
C CYS A 451 -16.26 -11.43 30.60
N MET A 452 -16.03 -12.22 29.54
CA MET A 452 -15.14 -13.38 29.61
C MET A 452 -13.69 -12.99 29.89
N THR A 453 -13.23 -11.86 29.34
CA THR A 453 -11.90 -11.32 29.64
C THR A 453 -11.81 -10.88 31.10
N PHE A 454 -12.83 -10.25 31.66
CA PHE A 454 -12.88 -9.89 33.08
C PHE A 454 -12.85 -11.14 33.97
N CYS A 455 -13.75 -12.10 33.73
CA CYS A 455 -13.81 -13.36 34.48
C CYS A 455 -12.48 -14.13 34.41
N SER A 456 -11.77 -14.06 33.27
CA SER A 456 -10.48 -14.74 33.11
C SER A 456 -9.38 -14.30 34.09
N ARG A 457 -9.55 -13.17 34.78
CA ARG A 457 -8.64 -12.72 35.85
C ARG A 457 -8.84 -13.45 37.18
N PHE A 458 -10.00 -14.08 37.38
CA PHE A 458 -10.42 -14.69 38.64
C PHE A 458 -10.57 -16.21 38.56
N VAL A 459 -10.42 -16.79 37.36
CA VAL A 459 -10.57 -18.23 37.11
C VAL A 459 -9.19 -18.88 36.96
N GLU A 460 -8.96 -19.95 37.72
CA GLU A 460 -7.77 -20.79 37.60
C GLU A 460 -7.87 -21.69 36.34
N GLY A 461 -6.76 -21.86 35.64
CA GLY A 461 -6.67 -22.70 34.42
C GLY A 461 -6.15 -21.95 33.19
N ASN A 462 -6.41 -22.50 32.00
CA ASN A 462 -6.01 -21.90 30.72
C ASN A 462 -6.97 -20.79 30.30
N THR A 463 -6.64 -19.55 30.65
CA THR A 463 -7.44 -18.37 30.34
C THR A 463 -6.73 -17.47 29.32
N ARG A 464 -7.35 -16.34 28.95
CA ARG A 464 -6.74 -15.38 28.01
C ARG A 464 -5.40 -14.82 28.51
N PHE A 465 -5.21 -14.71 29.82
CA PHE A 465 -4.01 -14.14 30.43
C PHE A 465 -3.00 -15.20 30.86
N THR A 466 -3.46 -16.40 31.19
CA THR A 466 -2.62 -17.49 31.72
C THR A 466 -2.23 -18.51 30.66
N ARG A 467 -2.91 -18.55 29.50
CA ARG A 467 -2.54 -19.44 28.40
C ARG A 467 -1.12 -19.10 27.94
N PRO A 468 -0.20 -20.08 27.87
CA PRO A 468 1.15 -19.84 27.40
C PRO A 468 1.14 -19.26 25.99
N ALA A 469 2.08 -18.36 25.72
CA ALA A 469 2.30 -17.84 24.39
C ALA A 469 2.55 -19.00 23.41
N ARG A 470 2.23 -18.79 22.13
CA ARG A 470 2.40 -19.84 21.11
C ARG A 470 3.85 -20.33 21.02
N ASN A 471 4.80 -19.45 21.28
CA ASN A 471 6.20 -19.75 21.53
C ASN A 471 6.53 -19.23 22.92
N PRO A 472 6.43 -20.06 23.98
CA PRO A 472 6.78 -19.61 25.32
C PRO A 472 8.29 -19.35 25.39
N GLU A 473 8.69 -18.41 26.25
CA GLU A 473 10.10 -18.31 26.62
C GLU A 473 10.52 -19.61 27.30
N PRO A 474 11.74 -20.10 27.03
CA PRO A 474 12.23 -21.31 27.68
C PRO A 474 12.34 -21.09 29.18
N LEU A 475 12.08 -22.15 29.95
CA LEU A 475 12.28 -22.14 31.39
C LEU A 475 13.71 -21.70 31.73
N ASP A 476 13.88 -20.98 32.84
CA ASP A 476 15.18 -20.44 33.27
C ASP A 476 16.30 -21.50 33.31
N LYS A 477 15.97 -22.77 33.57
CA LYS A 477 16.91 -23.90 33.53
C LYS A 477 17.54 -24.19 32.16
N ILE A 478 16.93 -23.73 31.06
CA ILE A 478 17.43 -23.95 29.69
C ILE A 478 18.16 -22.70 29.18
N LYS A 479 17.98 -21.52 29.80
CA LYS A 479 18.73 -20.30 29.42
C LYS A 479 20.24 -20.49 29.57
N GLU A 480 20.67 -21.19 30.62
CA GLU A 480 22.09 -21.54 30.85
C GLU A 480 22.67 -22.49 29.77
N MET A 481 21.84 -23.11 28.93
CA MET A 481 22.29 -23.98 27.83
C MET A 481 22.44 -23.26 26.49
N PHE A 482 22.01 -22.01 26.37
CA PHE A 482 22.04 -21.26 25.11
C PHE A 482 23.07 -20.14 25.17
N LEU A 483 23.77 -19.92 24.05
CA LEU A 483 24.73 -18.84 23.87
C LEU A 483 24.07 -17.44 23.74
N PHE A 484 22.73 -17.38 23.81
CA PHE A 484 21.92 -16.20 23.52
C PHE A 484 20.77 -16.11 24.54
N ASP A 485 20.57 -14.93 25.13
CA ASP A 485 19.45 -14.59 26.02
C ASP A 485 18.10 -14.67 25.29
N SER A 486 18.11 -14.53 23.96
CA SER A 486 16.95 -14.77 23.09
C SER A 486 16.72 -16.28 22.87
N ALA A 487 16.54 -17.02 23.95
CA ALA A 487 16.27 -18.44 23.88
C ALA A 487 14.80 -18.70 23.50
N GLY A 488 14.54 -19.74 22.70
CA GLY A 488 13.20 -20.21 22.34
C GLY A 488 13.04 -21.69 22.65
N GLU A 489 11.81 -22.17 22.78
CA GLU A 489 11.57 -23.61 22.98
C GLU A 489 11.92 -24.40 21.69
N PRO A 490 12.78 -25.42 21.76
CA PRO A 490 13.15 -26.22 20.59
C PRO A 490 11.95 -27.00 20.07
N ILE A 491 11.62 -26.83 18.79
CA ILE A 491 10.52 -27.57 18.13
C ILE A 491 11.11 -28.76 17.37
N GLY A 492 10.74 -29.97 17.79
CA GLY A 492 11.13 -31.21 17.13
C GLY A 492 12.33 -31.91 17.78
N LYS A 493 12.79 -32.99 17.16
CA LYS A 493 13.91 -33.78 17.67
C LYS A 493 15.22 -33.04 17.44
N ALA A 494 15.99 -32.82 18.51
CA ALA A 494 17.34 -32.28 18.41
C ALA A 494 18.16 -33.16 17.44
N THR A 495 18.69 -32.53 16.40
CA THR A 495 19.53 -33.22 15.42
C THR A 495 20.96 -32.78 15.69
N ALA A 496 21.81 -33.70 16.15
CA ALA A 496 23.22 -33.42 16.34
C ALA A 496 23.87 -33.30 14.95
N VAL A 497 24.25 -32.07 14.58
CA VAL A 497 25.06 -31.82 13.39
C VAL A 497 26.51 -32.10 13.79
N THR A 498 27.03 -33.26 13.39
CA THR A 498 28.39 -33.69 13.77
C THR A 498 29.48 -33.14 12.83
N GLN A 499 29.10 -32.64 11.66
CA GLN A 499 30.01 -32.04 10.69
C GLN A 499 29.39 -30.77 10.11
N PHE A 500 30.07 -29.65 10.28
CA PHE A 500 29.78 -28.41 9.58
C PHE A 500 30.55 -28.41 8.27
N ASP A 501 29.88 -28.14 7.15
CA ASP A 501 30.62 -27.75 5.94
C ASP A 501 31.22 -26.35 6.15
N ASN A 502 32.21 -25.96 5.33
CA ASN A 502 32.90 -24.67 5.48
C ASN A 502 31.94 -23.46 5.41
N GLN A 503 30.84 -23.57 4.66
CA GLN A 503 29.88 -22.50 4.51
C GLN A 503 28.99 -22.38 5.76
N LEU A 504 28.54 -23.49 6.31
CA LEU A 504 27.72 -23.59 7.51
C LEU A 504 28.54 -23.22 8.75
N LEU A 505 29.82 -23.57 8.79
CA LEU A 505 30.77 -23.14 9.82
C LEU A 505 30.94 -21.62 9.78
N ALA A 506 31.21 -21.04 8.61
CA ALA A 506 31.33 -19.58 8.47
C ALA A 506 30.02 -18.85 8.81
N GLN A 507 28.87 -19.43 8.48
CA GLN A 507 27.56 -18.88 8.87
C GLN A 507 27.33 -18.97 10.37
N ALA A 508 27.65 -20.11 10.99
CA ALA A 508 27.52 -20.31 12.43
C ALA A 508 28.44 -19.37 13.22
N HIS A 509 29.70 -19.26 12.82
CA HIS A 509 30.66 -18.30 13.40
C HIS A 509 30.12 -16.87 13.30
N ARG A 510 29.71 -16.42 12.11
CA ARG A 510 29.13 -15.09 11.92
C ARG A 510 27.87 -14.87 12.74
N TYR A 511 27.03 -15.88 12.90
CA TYR A 511 25.82 -15.78 13.69
C TYR A 511 26.15 -15.60 15.18
N VAL A 512 27.08 -16.39 15.71
CA VAL A 512 27.59 -16.26 17.08
C VAL A 512 28.21 -14.88 17.31
N LEU A 513 29.15 -14.44 16.46
CA LEU A 513 29.81 -13.14 16.59
C LEU A 513 28.81 -11.97 16.61
N ARG A 514 27.70 -12.06 15.89
CA ARG A 514 26.69 -11.00 15.75
C ARG A 514 25.65 -10.98 16.86
N HIS A 515 25.30 -12.15 17.39
CA HIS A 515 24.12 -12.29 18.24
C HIS A 515 24.46 -12.75 19.64
N CYS A 516 25.69 -13.22 19.91
CA CYS A 516 26.12 -13.62 21.25
C CYS A 516 26.10 -12.40 22.18
N ASP A 517 25.39 -12.50 23.29
CA ASP A 517 25.25 -11.40 24.23
C ASP A 517 26.57 -11.12 24.97
N GLU A 518 27.40 -12.14 25.20
CA GLU A 518 28.75 -11.99 25.79
C GLU A 518 29.69 -11.12 24.93
N LEU A 519 29.45 -11.06 23.62
CA LEU A 519 30.25 -10.28 22.68
C LEU A 519 29.68 -8.87 22.47
N ASP A 520 28.61 -8.48 23.15
CA ASP A 520 27.95 -7.19 22.92
C ASP A 520 28.84 -6.00 23.28
N ASP A 521 29.58 -6.10 24.38
CA ASP A 521 30.50 -5.06 24.80
C ASP A 521 31.70 -4.98 23.85
N SER A 522 32.27 -6.12 23.44
CA SER A 522 33.33 -6.17 22.42
C SER A 522 32.90 -5.57 21.07
N ARG A 523 31.64 -5.80 20.66
CA ARG A 523 31.07 -5.18 19.45
C ARG A 523 30.94 -3.67 19.61
N LYS A 524 30.47 -3.18 20.75
CA LYS A 524 30.38 -1.73 21.03
C LYS A 524 31.77 -1.09 21.02
N GLU A 525 32.73 -1.69 21.71
CA GLU A 525 34.12 -1.23 21.73
C GLU A 525 34.74 -1.17 20.33
N PHE A 526 34.54 -2.22 19.52
CA PHE A 526 35.00 -2.23 18.13
C PHE A 526 34.38 -1.09 17.31
N VAL A 527 33.05 -0.90 17.44
CA VAL A 527 32.35 0.17 16.74
C VAL A 527 32.87 1.54 17.19
N ASP A 528 33.13 1.72 18.48
CA ASP A 528 33.65 2.97 19.02
C ASP A 528 35.11 3.21 18.59
N MET A 529 35.95 2.19 18.55
CA MET A 529 37.29 2.26 17.97
C MET A 529 37.25 2.64 16.49
N GLU A 530 36.39 2.01 15.69
CA GLU A 530 36.27 2.35 14.27
C GLU A 530 35.68 3.74 14.07
N LYS A 531 34.75 4.21 14.92
CA LYS A 531 34.24 5.59 14.91
C LYS A 531 35.37 6.61 15.05
N THR A 532 36.39 6.34 15.86
CA THR A 532 37.54 7.26 16.01
C THR A 532 38.36 7.43 14.72
N LYS A 533 38.25 6.49 13.76
CA LYS A 533 38.94 6.56 12.46
C LYS A 533 38.15 7.38 11.43
N PHE A 534 36.93 7.80 11.75
CA PHE A 534 36.10 8.65 10.90
C PHE A 534 36.11 10.10 11.40
N PRO A 535 35.90 11.09 10.51
CA PRO A 535 35.81 12.50 10.91
C PRO A 535 34.67 12.72 11.93
N PRO A 536 34.80 13.64 12.89
CA PRO A 536 33.77 13.92 13.91
C PRO A 536 32.39 14.30 13.36
N SER A 537 32.30 14.67 12.07
CA SER A 537 31.08 15.03 11.36
C SER A 537 30.38 13.85 10.67
N ALA A 538 30.91 12.62 10.77
CA ALA A 538 30.36 11.44 10.14
C ALA A 538 29.51 10.62 11.13
N ASP A 539 28.23 10.95 11.24
CA ASP A 539 27.29 10.09 11.96
C ASP A 539 27.13 8.76 11.21
N LEU A 540 27.67 7.69 11.79
CA LEU A 540 27.50 6.35 11.26
C LEU A 540 26.06 5.90 11.49
N THR A 541 25.29 5.77 10.41
CA THR A 541 23.94 5.20 10.47
C THR A 541 23.98 3.77 11.03
N PRO A 542 22.89 3.26 11.66
CA PRO A 542 22.83 1.87 12.12
C PRO A 542 23.18 0.85 11.02
N SER A 543 22.81 1.11 9.77
CA SER A 543 23.15 0.26 8.63
C SER A 543 24.64 0.32 8.26
N SER A 544 25.30 1.47 8.46
CA SER A 544 26.75 1.61 8.24
C SER A 544 27.53 0.91 9.34
N ILE A 545 27.08 0.99 10.58
CA ILE A 545 27.64 0.26 11.73
C ILE A 545 27.50 -1.25 11.51
N GLU A 546 26.31 -1.70 11.11
CA GLU A 546 26.06 -3.12 10.80
C GLU A 546 26.96 -3.63 9.66
N LYS A 547 27.15 -2.81 8.61
CA LYS A 547 28.08 -3.13 7.52
C LYS A 547 29.54 -3.17 7.98
N LEU A 548 29.95 -2.23 8.82
CA LEU A 548 31.29 -2.16 9.39
C LEU A 548 31.61 -3.39 10.26
N ILE A 549 30.66 -3.81 11.12
CA ILE A 549 30.75 -5.05 11.87
C ILE A 549 30.84 -6.25 10.92
N ASN A 550 30.02 -6.29 9.87
CA ASN A 550 30.02 -7.39 8.91
C ASN A 550 31.32 -7.55 8.13
N ASP A 551 32.01 -6.43 7.84
CA ASP A 551 33.17 -6.42 6.96
C ASP A 551 34.50 -6.50 7.74
N ARG A 552 34.52 -6.09 9.01
CA ARG A 552 35.77 -5.81 9.74
C ARG A 552 35.82 -6.26 11.19
N PHE A 553 34.72 -6.74 11.77
CA PHE A 553 34.79 -7.30 13.13
C PHE A 553 35.70 -8.54 13.07
N PRO A 554 36.81 -8.58 13.85
CA PRO A 554 37.75 -9.70 13.80
C PRO A 554 37.07 -11.00 14.21
N ASP A 555 37.44 -12.10 13.53
CA ASP A 555 37.01 -13.47 13.88
C ASP A 555 37.59 -13.95 15.22
#